data_AF-A0AAE1G4C6-F1
#
_entry.id   AF-A0AAE1G4C6-F1
#
_cell.length_a   1.000
_cell.length_b   1.000
_cell.length_c   1.000
_cell.angle_alpha   90.00
_cell.angle_beta   90.00
_cell.angle_gamma   90.00
#
_symmetry.space_group_name_H-M   'P 1'
#
loop_
_entity.id
_entity.type
_entity.pdbx_description
1 polymer ?
#
loop_
_entity_poly.entity_id
_entity_poly.type
_entity_poly.pdbx_seq_one_letter_code
_entity_poly.pdbx_strand_id
1 'polypeptide(L)' 'MSWCVVVVVVSDDQAFLATFAEWSLKGRLLVWSTRLLVVTRLPREDLVLILSSLWTFSMTNTMILNAEQSSHSL' A
#
# COMPACT_ATOMS: atom_id res chain seq x y z
N MET A 1 14.31 -19.98 -12.19
CA MET A 1 13.58 -19.54 -10.97
C MET A 1 13.57 -18.02 -10.98
N SER A 2 12.43 -17.38 -11.27
CA SER A 2 12.29 -15.94 -11.07
C SER A 2 11.89 -15.70 -9.61
N TRP A 3 12.74 -15.00 -8.86
CA TRP A 3 12.42 -14.63 -7.47
C TRP A 3 11.34 -13.54 -7.49
N CYS A 4 10.20 -13.79 -6.83
CA CYS A 4 9.16 -12.79 -6.62
C CYS A 4 9.17 -12.37 -5.16
N VAL A 5 9.40 -11.09 -4.89
CA VAL A 5 9.35 -10.53 -3.54
C VAL A 5 7.97 -9.98 -3.30
N VAL A 6 7.33 -10.35 -2.19
CA VAL A 6 6.08 -9.74 -1.75
C VAL A 6 6.36 -8.88 -0.53
N VAL A 7 6.07 -7.59 -0.63
CA VAL A 7 6.15 -6.63 0.47
C VAL A 7 4.74 -6.44 1.00
N VAL A 8 4.53 -6.67 2.30
CA VAL A 8 3.25 -6.45 2.97
C VAL A 8 3.41 -5.29 3.94
N VAL A 9 2.58 -4.27 3.80
CA VAL A 9 2.57 -3.09 4.65
C VAL A 9 1.23 -3.05 5.37
N VAL A 10 1.26 -3.09 6.70
CA VAL A 10 0.05 -3.02 7.53
C VAL A 10 0.09 -1.72 8.31
N SER A 11 -0.78 -0.77 7.97
CA SER A 11 -0.86 0.51 8.68
C SER A 11 -2.18 1.22 8.44
N ASP A 12 -2.67 1.86 9.50
CA ASP A 12 -3.81 2.79 9.46
C ASP A 12 -3.34 4.25 9.49
N ASP A 13 -2.02 4.49 9.54
CA ASP A 13 -1.42 5.82 9.54
C ASP A 13 -1.12 6.27 8.10
N GLN A 14 -1.83 7.31 7.67
CA GLN A 14 -1.67 7.90 6.34
C GLN A 14 -0.28 8.51 6.11
N ALA A 15 0.30 9.19 7.10
CA ALA A 15 1.60 9.82 6.97
C ALA A 15 2.70 8.75 6.81
N PHE A 16 2.56 7.63 7.52
CA PHE A 16 3.43 6.47 7.34
C PHE A 16 3.32 5.88 5.92
N LEU A 17 2.10 5.65 5.41
CA LEU A 17 1.91 5.08 4.07
C LEU A 17 2.47 5.99 2.97
N ALA A 18 2.28 7.31 3.10
CA ALA A 18 2.85 8.29 2.18
C ALA A 18 4.39 8.29 2.23
N THR A 19 4.95 8.33 3.45
CA THR A 19 6.40 8.27 3.66
C THR A 19 6.98 6.97 3.09
N PHE A 20 6.35 5.82 3.37
CA PHE A 20 6.76 4.53 2.84
C PHE A 20 6.80 4.53 1.30
N ALA A 21 5.79 5.08 0.64
CA ALA A 21 5.74 5.15 -0.83
C ALA A 21 6.90 5.97 -1.41
N GLU A 22 7.19 7.14 -0.82
CA GLU A 22 8.30 8.00 -1.25
C GLU A 22 9.65 7.32 -1.07
N TRP A 23 9.90 6.76 0.12
CA TRP A 23 11.18 6.10 0.41
C TRP A 23 11.36 4.81 -0.39
N SER A 24 10.29 4.07 -0.63
CA SER A 24 10.31 2.85 -1.46
C SER A 24 10.68 3.15 -2.91
N LEU A 25 10.20 4.28 -3.44
CA LEU A 25 10.59 4.77 -4.77
C LEU A 25 12.06 5.17 -4.80
N LYS A 26 12.50 6.00 -3.84
CA LYS A 26 13.90 6.48 -3.75
C LYS A 26 14.88 5.31 -3.59
N GLY A 27 14.53 4.32 -2.77
CA GLY A 27 15.34 3.15 -2.47
C GLY A 27 15.24 2.01 -3.48
N ARG A 28 14.42 2.13 -4.53
CA ARG A 28 14.13 1.06 -5.51
C ARG A 28 13.65 -0.24 -4.86
N LEU A 29 12.88 -0.14 -3.77
CA LEU A 29 12.33 -1.29 -3.07
C LEU A 29 11.27 -2.02 -3.92
N LEU A 30 10.52 -1.26 -4.72
CA LEU A 30 9.39 -1.72 -5.51
C LEU A 30 9.74 -1.81 -7.00
N VAL A 31 10.77 -2.59 -7.34
CA VAL A 31 11.10 -2.95 -8.73
C VAL A 31 10.05 -3.90 -9.31
N TRP A 32 10.06 -4.13 -10.63
CA TRP A 32 8.98 -4.86 -11.33
C TRP A 32 8.67 -6.27 -10.79
N SER A 33 9.64 -6.97 -10.21
CA SER A 33 9.47 -8.29 -9.60
C SER A 33 8.88 -8.26 -8.18
N THR A 34 8.74 -7.06 -7.60
CA THR A 34 8.16 -6.84 -6.27
C THR A 34 6.64 -6.62 -6.38
N ARG A 35 5.88 -7.39 -5.61
CA ARG A 35 4.45 -7.18 -5.41
C ARG A 35 4.22 -6.49 -4.07
N LEU A 36 3.36 -5.48 -4.04
CA LEU A 36 3.05 -4.75 -2.81
C LEU A 36 1.61 -5.04 -2.39
N LEU A 37 1.42 -5.42 -1.13
CA LEU A 37 0.11 -5.54 -0.49
C LEU A 37 0.04 -4.54 0.66
N VAL A 38 -0.88 -3.58 0.57
CA VAL A 38 -1.16 -2.65 1.66
C VAL A 38 -2.44 -3.09 2.36
N VAL A 39 -2.36 -3.33 3.66
CA VAL A 39 -3.49 -3.67 4.53
C VAL A 39 -3.73 -2.50 5.47
N THR A 40 -4.95 -1.99 5.47
CA THR A 40 -5.29 -0.74 6.16
C THR A 40 -6.78 -0.70 6.48
N ARG A 41 -7.16 0.14 7.42
CA ARG A 41 -8.54 0.48 7.77
C ARG A 41 -8.88 1.93 7.45
N LEU A 42 -8.01 2.62 6.70
CA LEU A 42 -8.26 3.99 6.28
C LEU A 42 -9.58 4.09 5.50
N PRO A 43 -10.32 5.20 5.67
CA PRO A 43 -11.46 5.51 4.82
C PRO A 43 -11.09 5.43 3.34
N ARG A 44 -12.04 4.95 2.53
CA ARG A 44 -11.83 4.81 1.08
C ARG A 44 -11.42 6.13 0.42
N GLU A 45 -11.94 7.26 0.89
CA GLU A 45 -11.64 8.60 0.38
C GLU A 45 -10.15 8.94 0.55
N ASP A 46 -9.60 8.66 1.73
CA ASP A 46 -8.19 8.87 2.04
C ASP A 46 -7.30 7.94 1.21
N LEU A 47 -7.72 6.69 0.99
CA LEU A 47 -7.00 5.76 0.12
C LEU A 47 -6.99 6.22 -1.33
N VAL A 48 -8.10 6.75 -1.85
CA VAL A 48 -8.15 7.32 -3.21
C VAL A 48 -7.21 8.52 -3.33
N LEU A 49 -7.13 9.36 -2.30
CA LEU A 49 -6.22 10.50 -2.27
C LEU A 49 -4.74 10.07 -2.24
N ILE A 50 -4.40 9.07 -1.43
CA ILE A 50 -3.05 8.49 -1.35
C ILE A 50 -2.66 7.85 -2.70
N LEU A 51 -3.55 7.07 -3.31
CA LEU A 51 -3.29 6.41 -4.60
C LEU A 51 -3.15 7.38 -5.77
N SER A 52 -4.01 8.40 -5.81
CA SER A 52 -3.97 9.40 -6.89
C SER A 52 -2.78 10.34 -6.77
N SER A 53 -2.28 10.60 -5.55
CA SER A 53 -1.12 11.46 -5.30
C SER A 53 0.22 10.73 -5.46
N LEU A 54 0.27 9.41 -5.25
CA LEU A 54 1.53 8.66 -5.22
C LEU A 54 1.65 7.74 -6.43
N TRP A 55 2.22 8.28 -7.51
CA TRP A 55 2.46 7.59 -8.79
C TRP A 55 3.20 6.23 -8.65
N THR A 56 3.97 6.04 -7.57
CA THR A 56 4.68 4.81 -7.23
C THR A 56 3.74 3.60 -7.17
N PHE A 57 2.51 3.78 -6.68
CA PHE A 57 1.53 2.70 -6.61
C PHE A 57 0.95 2.34 -7.99
N SER A 58 0.90 3.29 -8.92
CA SER A 58 0.39 3.06 -10.29
C SER A 58 1.38 2.30 -11.19
N MET A 59 2.67 2.30 -10.85
CA MET A 59 3.72 1.62 -11.62
C MET A 59 4.11 0.26 -11.07
N THR A 60 3.49 -0.18 -9.97
CA THR A 60 3.81 -1.42 -9.27
C THR A 60 2.59 -2.32 -9.19
N ASN A 61 2.79 -3.63 -9.04
CA ASN A 61 1.71 -4.58 -8.79
C ASN A 61 1.21 -4.40 -7.34
N THR A 62 0.49 -3.32 -7.08
CA THR A 62 -0.03 -2.95 -5.76
C THR A 62 -1.47 -3.43 -5.59
N MET A 63 -1.75 -4.11 -4.48
CA MET A 63 -3.08 -4.45 -4.02
C MET A 63 -3.34 -3.76 -2.68
N ILE A 64 -4.51 -3.16 -2.51
CA ILE A 64 -4.95 -2.60 -1.22
C ILE A 64 -6.10 -3.44 -0.70
N LEU A 65 -5.96 -3.91 0.53
CA LEU A 65 -6.99 -4.59 1.29
C LEU A 65 -7.46 -3.65 2.40
N ASN A 66 -8.62 -3.02 2.17
CA ASN A 66 -9.30 -2.28 3.22
C ASN A 66 -9.98 -3.30 4.14
N ALA A 67 -9.42 -3.50 5.32
CA ALA A 67 -10.02 -4.34 6.34
C ALA A 67 -11.15 -3.53 6.98
N GLU A 68 -12.35 -3.57 6.40
CA GLU A 68 -13.53 -3.02 7.06
C GLU A 68 -13.59 -3.60 8.47
N GLN A 69 -13.77 -2.72 9.45
CA GLN A 69 -14.05 -3.16 10.80
C GLN A 69 -15.42 -3.84 10.74
N SER A 70 -15.42 -5.17 10.79
CA SER A 70 -16.63 -5.94 11.00
C SER A 70 -17.14 -5.53 12.37
N SER A 71 -18.04 -4.53 12.39
CA SER A 71 -18.85 -4.22 13.55
C SER A 71 -19.73 -5.44 13.79
N HIS A 72 -19.18 -6.42 14.51
CA HIS A 72 -19.99 -7.38 15.23
C HIS A 72 -20.76 -6.58 16.28
N SER A 73 -21.94 -6.10 15.87
CA SER A 73 -22.98 -5.64 16.77
C SER A 73 -23.38 -6.83 17.64
N LEU A 74 -22.85 -6.89 18.85
CA LEU A 74 -23.38 -7.68 19.95
C LEU A 74 -24.49 -6.89 20.65
#